data_AF-A0AA49Q2Y1-F1
#
_entry.id   AF-A0AA49Q2Y1-F1
#
_cell.length_a   1.000
_cell.length_b   1.000
_cell.length_c   1.000
_cell.angle_alpha   90.00
_cell.angle_beta   90.00
_cell.angle_gamma   90.00
#
_symmetry.space_group_name_H-M   'P 1'
#
loop_
_entity.id
_entity.type
_entity.pdbx_description
1 polymer ?
#
loop_
_entity_poly.entity_id
_entity_poly.type
_entity_poly.pdbx_seq_one_letter_code
_entity_poly.pdbx_strand_id
1 'polypeptide(L)'
;MIIITFPVKNIHEYIENESYLYIDTSSGCPNCTYDGKLHRHCYYCRGVFIDNNCVDITIARVICPVCHKTHALIPDFLVPYLSLRPPRVRTITFLSYICQIYCMRFG
;
A
#
# COMPACT_ATOMS: atom_id res chain seq x y z
N MET A 1 5.65 -8.43 7.87
CA MET A 1 4.29 -8.16 7.37
C MET A 1 4.23 -8.74 5.96
N ILE A 2 3.19 -9.49 5.60
CA ILE A 2 3.08 -10.05 4.25
C ILE A 2 2.07 -9.20 3.47
N ILE A 3 2.38 -8.93 2.21
CA ILE A 3 1.59 -8.06 1.35
C ILE A 3 0.89 -8.93 0.33
N ILE A 4 -0.40 -8.67 0.14
CA ILE A 4 -1.19 -9.23 -0.95
C ILE A 4 -1.41 -8.08 -1.92
N THR A 5 -0.85 -8.23 -3.12
CA THR A 5 -1.02 -7.24 -4.18
C THR A 5 -2.25 -7.56 -5.01
N PHE A 6 -2.95 -6.54 -5.45
CA PHE A 6 -4.07 -6.68 -6.38
C PHE A 6 -3.93 -5.66 -7.52
N PRO A 7 -4.38 -6.02 -8.73
CA PRO A 7 -4.26 -5.16 -9.88
C PRO A 7 -5.20 -3.97 -9.77
N VAL A 8 -4.67 -2.77 -9.97
CA VAL A 8 -5.47 -1.54 -10.03
C VAL A 8 -5.08 -0.74 -11.25
N LYS A 9 -6.09 -0.30 -12.02
CA LYS A 9 -5.87 0.48 -13.24
C LYS A 9 -5.37 1.89 -12.96
N ASN A 10 -5.97 2.57 -11.98
CA ASN A 10 -5.69 3.95 -11.66
C ASN A 10 -5.83 4.23 -10.16
N ILE A 11 -4.90 5.00 -9.60
CA ILE A 11 -4.93 5.41 -8.19
C ILE A 11 -6.07 6.38 -7.87
N HIS A 12 -6.47 7.24 -8.81
CA HIS A 12 -7.62 8.13 -8.65
C HIS A 12 -8.90 7.31 -8.51
N GLU A 13 -9.09 6.31 -9.38
CA GLU A 13 -10.22 5.38 -9.30
C GLU A 13 -10.23 4.60 -7.98
N TYR A 14 -9.05 4.20 -7.47
CA TYR A 14 -8.93 3.54 -6.18
C TYR A 14 -9.44 4.40 -5.02
N ILE A 15 -9.08 5.70 -5.03
CA ILE A 15 -9.44 6.67 -3.99
C ILE A 15 -10.91 7.04 -4.11
N GLU A 16 -11.37 7.44 -5.29
CA GLU A 16 -12.73 7.94 -5.54
C GLU A 16 -13.79 6.87 -5.26
N ASN A 17 -13.55 5.63 -5.68
CA ASN A 17 -14.50 4.53 -5.49
C ASN A 17 -14.32 3.78 -4.17
N GLU A 18 -13.43 4.24 -3.30
CA GLU A 18 -13.08 3.55 -2.05
C GLU A 18 -12.80 2.05 -2.28
N SER A 19 -12.03 1.75 -3.34
CA SER A 19 -11.88 0.38 -3.85
C SER A 19 -11.37 -0.61 -2.79
N TYR A 20 -10.69 -0.11 -1.75
CA TYR A 20 -10.27 -0.87 -0.58
C TYR A 20 -11.42 -1.61 0.14
N LEU A 21 -12.66 -1.14 0.03
CA LEU A 21 -13.87 -1.75 0.58
C LEU A 21 -14.41 -2.91 -0.26
N TYR A 22 -13.89 -3.14 -1.46
CA TYR A 22 -14.42 -4.13 -2.40
C TYR A 22 -13.38 -5.14 -2.88
N ILE A 23 -12.15 -5.06 -2.37
CA ILE A 23 -11.10 -6.02 -2.69
C ILE A 23 -11.55 -7.43 -2.26
N ASP A 24 -11.53 -8.34 -3.23
CA ASP A 24 -11.80 -9.75 -2.97
C ASP A 24 -10.64 -10.38 -2.19
N THR A 25 -11.00 -11.18 -1.22
CA THR A 25 -10.11 -11.81 -0.23
C THR A 25 -10.21 -13.32 -0.31
N SER A 26 -10.78 -13.83 -1.40
CA SER A 26 -10.87 -15.25 -1.74
C SER A 26 -9.51 -15.92 -1.99
N SER A 27 -8.43 -15.15 -2.07
CA SER A 27 -7.08 -15.69 -2.11
C SER A 27 -6.69 -16.29 -0.76
N GLY A 28 -6.11 -17.48 -0.81
CA GLY A 28 -5.56 -18.16 0.35
C GLY A 28 -4.49 -17.34 1.08
N CYS A 29 -4.20 -17.73 2.32
CA CYS A 29 -3.18 -17.08 3.12
C CYS A 29 -1.78 -17.31 2.51
N PRO A 30 -1.01 -16.26 2.19
CA PRO A 30 0.34 -16.41 1.66
C PRO A 30 1.37 -16.89 2.70
N ASN A 31 0.97 -17.03 3.97
CA ASN A 31 1.86 -17.47 5.05
C ASN A 31 1.69 -18.95 5.43
N CYS A 32 0.52 -19.53 5.18
CA CYS A 32 0.21 -20.90 5.57
C CYS A 32 -0.58 -21.60 4.46
N THR A 33 -1.03 -22.82 4.71
CA THR A 33 -1.74 -23.64 3.72
C THR A 33 -3.25 -23.37 3.65
N TYR A 34 -3.74 -22.32 4.30
CA TYR A 34 -5.17 -21.97 4.27
C TYR A 34 -5.52 -21.38 2.91
N ASP A 35 -6.48 -21.99 2.20
CA ASP A 35 -6.93 -21.62 0.85
C ASP A 35 -8.28 -20.87 0.84
N GLY A 36 -8.87 -20.66 2.02
CA GLY A 36 -10.13 -19.95 2.15
C GLY A 36 -10.00 -18.42 2.25
N LYS A 37 -11.15 -17.77 2.44
CA LYS A 37 -11.27 -16.31 2.47
C LYS A 37 -10.63 -15.71 3.73
N LEU A 38 -9.78 -14.70 3.54
CA LEU A 38 -9.22 -13.93 4.65
C LEU A 38 -10.25 -12.93 5.20
N HIS A 39 -10.28 -12.72 6.52
CA HIS A 39 -11.24 -11.83 7.15
C HIS A 39 -10.73 -10.40 7.20
N ARG A 40 -11.60 -9.41 6.96
CA ARG A 40 -11.25 -8.00 7.21
C ARG A 40 -10.94 -7.78 8.68
N HIS A 41 -9.87 -7.04 8.94
CA HIS A 41 -9.39 -6.81 10.29
C HIS A 41 -9.35 -5.32 10.64
N CYS A 42 -8.64 -4.51 9.85
CA CYS A 42 -8.52 -3.07 10.10
C CYS A 42 -8.10 -2.31 8.83
N TYR A 43 -8.04 -0.98 8.94
CA TYR A 43 -7.59 -0.08 7.87
C TYR A 43 -6.48 0.82 8.41
N TYR A 44 -5.59 1.28 7.54
CA TYR A 44 -4.61 2.32 7.87
C TYR A 44 -4.42 3.27 6.70
N CYS A 45 -4.11 4.53 6.99
CA CYS A 45 -3.82 5.52 5.97
C CYS A 45 -2.32 5.52 5.64
N ARG A 46 -1.99 5.65 4.36
CA ARG A 46 -0.62 5.71 3.84
C ARG A 46 -0.47 6.89 2.90
N GLY A 47 0.51 7.75 3.16
CA GLY A 47 0.89 8.83 2.25
C GLY A 47 1.61 8.30 1.02
N VAL A 48 1.10 8.63 -0.16
CA VAL A 48 1.64 8.30 -1.49
C VAL A 48 1.85 9.58 -2.30
N PHE A 49 2.83 9.59 -3.19
CA PHE A 49 3.04 10.72 -4.11
C PHE A 49 2.35 10.43 -5.45
N ILE A 50 1.51 11.37 -5.87
CA ILE A 50 0.73 11.35 -7.11
C ILE A 50 0.87 12.74 -7.71
N ASP A 51 1.34 12.87 -8.95
CA ASP A 51 1.40 14.14 -9.68
C ASP A 51 2.01 15.30 -8.88
N ASN A 52 3.19 15.08 -8.28
CA ASN A 52 3.89 16.02 -7.39
C ASN A 52 3.16 16.40 -6.08
N ASN A 53 2.05 15.74 -5.76
CA ASN A 53 1.30 15.95 -4.53
C ASN A 53 1.37 14.72 -3.62
N CYS A 54 1.43 14.94 -2.31
CA CYS A 54 1.33 13.87 -1.32
C CYS A 54 -0.15 13.69 -0.93
N VAL A 55 -0.72 12.52 -1.22
CA VAL A 55 -2.11 12.17 -0.91
C VAL A 55 -2.12 11.00 0.08
N ASP A 56 -2.99 11.06 1.08
CA ASP A 56 -3.20 9.94 2.01
C ASP A 56 -4.24 8.98 1.43
N ILE A 57 -3.88 7.71 1.26
CA ILE A 57 -4.80 6.65 0.80
C ILE A 57 -5.11 5.65 1.90
N THR A 58 -6.32 5.12 1.92
CA THR A 58 -6.70 4.06 2.87
C THR A 58 -6.28 2.70 2.34
N ILE A 59 -5.67 1.89 3.19
CA ILE A 59 -5.25 0.51 2.89
C ILE A 59 -5.93 -0.45 3.85
N ALA A 60 -6.61 -1.45 3.29
CA ALA A 60 -7.25 -2.51 4.05
C ALA A 60 -6.23 -3.56 4.51
N ARG A 61 -6.47 -4.11 5.71
CA ARG A 61 -5.75 -5.26 6.25
C ARG A 61 -6.72 -6.39 6.53
N VAL A 62 -6.27 -7.58 6.21
CA VAL A 62 -6.99 -8.83 6.46
C VAL A 62 -6.21 -9.71 7.40
N ILE A 63 -6.88 -10.61 8.09
CA ILE A 63 -6.30 -11.58 9.02
C ILE A 63 -6.66 -12.99 8.58
N CYS A 64 -5.67 -13.88 8.61
CA CYS A 64 -5.91 -15.30 8.40
C CYS A 64 -6.58 -15.91 9.64
N PRO A 65 -7.69 -16.66 9.50
CA PRO A 65 -8.35 -17.29 10.64
C PRO A 65 -7.54 -18.46 11.23
N VAL A 66 -6.58 -19.02 10.48
CA VAL A 66 -5.78 -20.19 10.89
C VAL A 66 -4.46 -19.78 11.54
N CYS A 67 -3.67 -18.93 10.89
CA CYS A 67 -2.36 -18.53 11.43
C CYS A 67 -2.37 -17.18 12.16
N HIS A 68 -3.52 -16.49 12.19
CA HIS A 68 -3.72 -15.18 12.84
C HIS A 68 -2.77 -14.07 12.39
N LYS A 69 -2.04 -14.26 11.29
CA LYS A 69 -1.20 -13.21 10.71
C LYS A 69 -2.06 -12.22 9.93
N THR A 70 -1.65 -10.96 10.01
CA THR A 70 -2.26 -9.86 9.25
C THR A 70 -1.51 -9.64 7.94
N HIS A 71 -2.28 -9.33 6.91
CA HIS A 71 -1.82 -9.06 5.56
C HIS A 71 -2.36 -7.72 5.10
N ALA A 72 -1.50 -6.90 4.48
CA ALA A 72 -1.92 -5.64 3.89
C ALA A 72 -2.34 -5.90 2.43
N LEU A 73 -3.52 -5.41 2.04
CA LEU A 73 -4.00 -5.43 0.66
C LEU A 73 -3.49 -4.17 -0.03
N ILE A 74 -2.43 -4.28 -0.83
CA ILE A 74 -1.75 -3.12 -1.42
C ILE A 74 -1.97 -3.13 -2.94
N PRO A 75 -2.36 -2.00 -3.56
CA PRO A 75 -2.36 -1.89 -5.02
C PRO A 75 -0.98 -2.23 -5.61
N ASP A 76 -0.95 -2.99 -6.70
CA ASP A 76 0.28 -3.45 -7.36
C ASP A 76 1.24 -2.34 -7.81
N PHE A 77 0.73 -1.15 -8.12
CA PHE A 77 1.57 0.01 -8.45
C PHE A 77 2.35 0.60 -7.24
N LEU A 78 2.01 0.24 -5.99
CA LEU A 78 2.70 0.76 -4.81
C LEU A 78 3.87 -0.13 -4.42
N VAL A 79 5.06 0.48 -4.36
CA VAL A 79 6.23 -0.16 -3.74
C VAL A 79 5.93 -0.42 -2.26
N PRO A 80 6.03 -1.67 -1.77
CA PRO A 80 5.94 -2.00 -0.35
C PRO A 80 6.80 -1.10 0.56
N TYR A 81 6.29 -0.74 1.74
CA TYR A 81 7.03 -0.06 2.82
C TYR A 81 7.59 1.34 2.55
N LEU A 82 7.52 1.84 1.31
CA LEU A 82 7.87 3.21 0.99
C LEU A 82 6.74 4.17 1.40
N SER A 83 6.82 4.79 2.58
CA SER A 83 5.96 5.93 2.91
C SER A 83 6.72 7.21 2.63
N LEU A 84 6.19 8.04 1.75
CA LEU A 84 6.87 9.24 1.29
C LEU A 84 6.48 10.49 2.08
N ARG A 85 5.71 10.37 3.18
CA ARG A 85 5.18 11.53 3.90
C ARG A 85 6.33 12.45 4.35
N PRO A 86 6.43 13.68 3.82
CA PRO A 86 7.40 14.66 4.29
C PRO A 86 7.22 14.92 5.78
N PRO A 87 8.28 15.04 6.59
CA PRO A 87 8.15 15.71 7.88
C PRO A 87 7.68 17.15 7.62
N ARG A 88 6.67 17.62 8.38
CA ARG A 88 6.09 18.99 8.30
C ARG A 88 7.07 20.12 8.67
N VAL A 89 8.37 19.84 8.74
CA VAL A 89 9.39 20.82 9.11
C VAL A 89 9.85 21.52 7.84
N ARG A 90 9.65 22.84 7.80
CA ARG A 90 10.08 23.73 6.72
C ARG A 90 11.60 23.77 6.62
N THR A 91 12.22 22.78 6.00
CA THR A 91 13.64 22.87 5.65
C THR A 91 13.91 22.04 4.40
N ILE A 92 13.94 22.76 3.28
CA ILE A 92 14.90 22.64 2.17
C ILE A 92 15.69 21.32 2.23
N THR A 93 15.26 20.31 1.47
CA THR A 93 16.05 19.21 0.84
C THR A 93 15.15 18.07 0.31
N PHE A 94 13.92 18.37 -0.13
CA PHE A 94 13.10 17.35 -0.84
C PHE A 94 13.72 16.94 -2.19
N LEU A 95 14.42 17.86 -2.85
CA LEU A 95 15.11 17.61 -4.12
C LEU A 95 16.36 16.71 -3.97
N SER A 96 17.07 16.73 -2.85
CA SER A 96 18.25 15.87 -2.68
C SER A 96 17.88 14.42 -2.34
N TYR A 97 16.76 14.18 -1.64
CA TYR A 97 16.25 12.82 -1.40
C TYR A 97 15.61 12.19 -2.64
N ILE A 98 14.87 12.98 -3.44
CA ILE A 98 14.38 12.54 -4.75
C ILE A 98 15.56 12.24 -5.69
N CYS A 99 16.64 13.04 -5.65
CA CYS A 99 17.85 12.78 -6.42
C CYS A 99 18.50 11.44 -6.04
N GLN A 100 18.46 11.00 -4.77
CA GLN A 100 19.03 9.70 -4.38
C GLN A 100 18.19 8.49 -4.87
N ILE A 101 16.87 8.66 -5.03
CA ILE A 101 15.98 7.60 -5.57
C ILE A 101 16.01 7.58 -7.11
N TYR A 102 16.17 8.73 -7.77
CA TYR A 102 16.31 8.79 -9.24
C TYR A 102 17.74 8.48 -9.72
N CYS A 103 18.79 8.78 -8.94
CA CYS A 103 20.18 8.51 -9.32
C CYS A 103 20.57 7.02 -9.18
N MET A 104 19.86 6.23 -8.35
CA MET A 104 20.04 4.76 -8.31
C MET A 104 19.32 3.99 -9.43
N ARG A 105 18.70 4.67 -10.41
CA ARG A 105 18.10 4.03 -11.58
C ARG A 105 18.74 4.44 -12.91
N PHE A 106 19.82 5.23 -12.86
CA PHE A 106 20.76 5.44 -13.96
C PHE A 106 22.18 5.48 -13.39
N GLY A 107 22.77 4.29 -13.26
CA GLY A 107 24.16 4.03 -12.91
C GLY A 107 24.48 2.59 -13.24
#